data_AF-A0A643ATL9-F1
#
_entry.id   AF-A0A643ATL9-F1
#
_cell.length_a   1.000
_cell.length_b   1.000
_cell.length_c   1.000
_cell.angle_alpha   90.00
_cell.angle_beta   90.00
_cell.angle_gamma   90.00
#
_symmetry.space_group_name_H-M   'P 1'
#
loop_
_entity.id
_entity.type
_entity.pdbx_description
1 polymer ?
#
loop_
_entity_poly.entity_id
_entity_poly.type
_entity_poly.pdbx_seq_one_letter_code
_entity_poly.pdbx_strand_id
1 'polypeptide(L)' 'MKRVEEIKQKRQAKFIMNRLKKNKELQKVQDIKEVKQNIHLIRAPLAGKGKQLEDRMVQKLQQDVDMEDVS' A
#
# COMPACT_ATOMS: atom_id res chain seq x y z
N MET A 1 -21.21 -20.77 -41.93
CA MET A 1 -20.58 -19.48 -41.57
C MET A 1 -20.58 -19.21 -40.07
N LYS A 2 -21.74 -19.18 -39.38
CA LYS A 2 -21.85 -18.88 -37.93
C LYS A 2 -20.88 -19.65 -37.03
N ARG A 3 -20.75 -20.97 -37.22
CA ARG A 3 -19.86 -21.80 -36.40
C ARG A 3 -18.37 -21.43 -36.52
N VAL A 4 -17.94 -20.99 -37.70
CA VAL A 4 -16.55 -20.58 -37.95
C VAL A 4 -16.26 -19.25 -37.26
N GLU A 5 -17.21 -18.31 -37.27
CA GLU A 5 -17.09 -17.02 -36.58
C GLU A 5 -17.03 -17.18 -35.06
N GLU A 6 -17.87 -18.04 -34.49
CA GLU A 6 -17.82 -18.37 -33.06
C GLU A 6 -16.44 -18.94 -32.65
N ILE A 7 -15.90 -19.87 -33.44
CA ILE A 7 -14.58 -20.46 -33.18
C ILE A 7 -13.50 -19.39 -33.27
N LYS A 8 -13.59 -18.50 -34.27
CA LYS A 8 -12.65 -17.39 -34.45
C LYS A 8 -12.68 -16.43 -33.26
N GLN A 9 -13.86 -15.98 -32.85
CA GLN A 9 -14.03 -15.09 -31.69
C GLN A 9 -13.51 -15.73 -30.40
N LYS A 10 -13.84 -17.01 -30.16
CA LYS A 10 -13.39 -17.73 -28.96
C LYS A 10 -11.86 -17.84 -28.90
N ARG A 11 -11.21 -18.10 -30.04
CA ARG A 11 -9.74 -18.16 -30.13
C ARG A 11 -9.10 -16.79 -29.91
N GLN A 12 -9.65 -15.74 -30.51
CA GLN A 12 -9.15 -14.37 -30.34
C GLN A 12 -9.28 -13.91 -28.88
N ALA A 13 -10.44 -14.11 -28.25
CA ALA A 13 -10.65 -13.77 -26.84
C ALA A 13 -9.67 -14.52 -25.93
N LYS A 14 -9.45 -15.82 -26.17
CA LYS A 14 -8.48 -16.61 -25.40
C LYS A 14 -7.05 -16.11 -25.59
N PHE A 15 -6.67 -15.74 -26.81
CA PHE A 15 -5.35 -15.18 -27.11
C PHE A 15 -5.12 -13.86 -26.38
N ILE A 16 -6.11 -12.95 -26.41
CA ILE A 16 -6.06 -11.67 -25.71
C ILE A 16 -5.92 -11.88 -24.20
N MET A 17 -6.76 -12.75 -23.61
CA MET A 17 -6.71 -13.03 -22.17
C MET A 17 -5.37 -13.61 -21.72
N ASN A 18 -4.83 -14.57 -22.49
CA ASN A 18 -3.52 -15.15 -22.18
C ASN A 18 -2.41 -14.11 -22.22
N ARG A 19 -2.43 -13.20 -23.20
CA ARG A 19 -1.47 -12.10 -23.31
C ARG A 19 -1.57 -11.15 -22.10
N LEU A 20 -2.78 -10.78 -21.69
CA LEU A 20 -3.00 -9.89 -20.55
C LEU A 20 -2.59 -10.53 -19.21
N LYS A 21 -2.77 -11.85 -19.06
CA LYS A 21 -2.40 -12.57 -17.83
C LYS A 21 -0.90 -12.45 -17.53
N LYS A 22 -0.04 -12.57 -18.55
CA LYS A 22 1.42 -12.46 -18.40
C LYS A 22 1.85 -11.09 -17.87
N ASN A 23 1.22 -10.01 -18.31
CA ASN A 23 1.54 -8.66 -17.83
C ASN A 23 1.21 -8.49 -16.34
N LYS A 24 0.15 -9.13 -15.83
CA LYS A 24 -0.19 -9.08 -14.40
C LYS A 24 0.88 -9.73 -13.52
N GLU A 25 1.52 -10.79 -13.99
CA GLU A 25 2.60 -11.46 -13.26
C GLU A 25 3.85 -10.58 -13.21
N LEU A 26 4.23 -9.97 -14.34
CA LEU A 26 5.33 -9.02 -14.39
C LEU A 26 5.08 -7.80 -13.50
N GLN A 27 3.87 -7.25 -13.52
CA GLN A 27 3.48 -6.13 -12.67
C GLN A 27 3.64 -6.48 -11.19
N LYS A 28 3.13 -7.64 -10.75
CA LYS A 28 3.28 -8.09 -9.36
C LYS A 28 4.74 -8.15 -8.90
N VAL A 29 5.63 -8.67 -9.75
CA VAL A 29 7.06 -8.74 -9.43
C VAL A 29 7.67 -7.35 -9.34
N GLN A 30 7.28 -6.44 -10.24
CA GLN A 30 7.71 -5.05 -10.21
C GLN A 30 7.19 -4.32 -8.96
N ASP A 31 5.92 -4.47 -8.61
CA ASP A 31 5.32 -3.86 -7.42
C ASP A 31 6.06 -4.29 -6.15
N ILE A 32 6.37 -5.58 -6.02
CA ILE A 32 7.14 -6.10 -4.88
C ILE A 32 8.54 -5.49 -4.85
N LYS A 33 9.20 -5.38 -6.01
CA LYS A 33 10.53 -4.80 -6.11
C LYS A 33 10.52 -3.31 -5.75
N GLU A 34 9.54 -2.57 -6.25
CA GLU A 34 9.35 -1.15 -6.00
C GLU A 34 9.11 -0.89 -4.52
N VAL A 35 8.17 -1.61 -3.88
CA VAL A 35 7.91 -1.49 -2.45
C VAL A 35 9.17 -1.80 -1.63
N LYS A 36 9.93 -2.85 -1.98
CA LYS A 36 11.18 -3.19 -1.27
C LYS A 36 12.26 -2.12 -1.41
N GLN A 37 12.40 -1.51 -2.59
CA GLN A 37 13.43 -0.50 -2.85
C GLN A 37 13.04 0.87 -2.27
N ASN A 38 11.77 1.25 -2.42
CA ASN A 38 11.27 2.58 -2.13
C ASN A 38 10.45 2.66 -0.84
N ILE A 39 10.53 1.64 0.04
CA ILE A 39 9.77 1.59 1.29
C ILE A 39 9.94 2.86 2.15
N HIS A 40 11.11 3.48 2.06
CA HIS A 40 11.50 4.68 2.80
C HIS A 40 10.74 5.94 2.37
N LEU A 41 10.21 6.00 1.14
CA LEU A 41 9.42 7.13 0.65
C LEU A 41 8.02 7.17 1.28
N ILE A 42 7.58 6.03 1.84
CA ILE A 42 6.27 5.89 2.45
C ILE A 42 6.44 5.98 3.97
N ARG A 43 5.86 7.00 4.58
CA ARG A 43 5.72 7.03 6.04
C ARG A 43 4.71 5.96 6.43
N ALA A 44 5.12 4.97 7.22
CA ALA A 44 4.19 3.93 7.69
C ALA A 44 2.97 4.59 8.38
N PRO A 45 1.75 4.04 8.27
CA PRO A 45 0.54 4.63 8.87
C PRO A 45 0.64 4.86 10.39
N LEU A 46 1.57 4.17 11.04
CA LEU A 46 1.86 4.26 12.47
C LEU A 46 3.15 5.05 12.78
N ALA A 47 3.97 5.36 11.76
CA ALA A 47 5.22 6.10 11.94
C ALA A 47 4.89 7.54 12.35
N GLY A 48 5.05 7.83 13.64
CA GLY A 48 4.70 9.12 14.25
C GLY A 48 3.72 9.00 15.40
N LYS A 49 2.99 7.88 15.56
CA LYS A 49 2.12 7.67 16.72
C LYS A 49 2.90 7.54 18.03
N GLY A 50 4.10 6.95 18.00
CA GLY A 50 5.01 6.90 19.15
C GLY A 50 5.39 8.29 19.63
N LYS A 51 5.91 9.14 18.72
CA LYS A 51 6.20 10.55 19.02
C LYS A 51 4.98 11.31 19.54
N GLN A 52 3.80 11.13 18.94
CA GLN A 52 2.57 11.78 19.42
C GLN A 52 2.15 11.34 20.82
N LEU A 53 2.40 10.07 21.19
CA LEU A 53 2.13 9.57 22.54
C LEU A 53 3.16 10.11 23.54
N GLU A 54 4.43 10.13 23.17
CA GLU A 54 5.51 10.74 23.96
C GLU A 54 5.23 12.23 24.21
N ASP A 55 4.89 13.00 23.17
CA ASP A 55 4.57 14.43 23.27
C ASP A 55 3.37 14.68 24.20
N ARG A 56 2.34 13.81 24.17
CA ARG A 56 1.19 13.90 25.09
C ARG A 56 1.55 13.55 26.52
N MET A 57 2.42 12.57 26.73
CA MET A 57 2.90 12.21 28.08
C MET A 57 3.73 13.34 28.67
N VAL A 58 4.61 13.95 27.88
CA VAL A 58 5.43 15.10 28.29
C VAL A 58 4.55 16.30 28.64
N GLN A 59 3.52 16.61 27.84
CA GLN A 59 2.57 17.68 28.18
C GLN A 59 1.83 17.42 29.50
N LYS A 60 1.42 16.17 29.75
CA LYS A 60 0.71 15.83 30.98
C LYS A 60 1.61 15.96 32.21
N LEU A 61 2.85 15.47 32.11
CA LEU A 61 3.85 15.62 33.16
C LEU A 61 4.17 17.10 33.45
N GLN A 62 4.27 17.94 32.41
CA GLN A 62 4.46 19.38 32.60
C GLN A 62 3.27 20.02 33.34
N GLN A 63 2.03 19.66 32.98
CA GLN A 63 0.83 20.15 33.67
C GLN A 63 0.77 19.71 35.13
N ASP A 64 1.17 18.47 35.43
CA ASP A 64 1.16 17.95 36.79
C ASP A 64 2.22 18.67 37.66
N VAL A 65 3.42 18.93 37.12
CA VAL A 65 4.48 19.70 37.80
C VAL A 65 4.08 21.16 38.01
N ASP A 66 3.52 21.81 36.99
CA ASP A 66 3.08 23.21 37.08
C ASP A 66 1.92 23.39 38.10
N MET A 67 1.16 22.34 38.40
CA MET A 67 0.11 22.35 39.42
C MET A 67 0.65 22.12 40.84
N GLU A 68 1.77 21.41 41.00
CA GLU A 68 2.44 21.21 42.29
C GLU A 68 3.21 22.47 42.74
N ASP A 69 3.79 23.23 41.80
CA ASP A 69 4.56 24.45 42.09
C ASP A 69 3.68 25.68 42.46
N VAL A 70 2.36 25.60 42.27
CA VAL A 70 1.40 26.70 42.53
C VAL A 70 0.61 26.50 43.84
N SER A 71 0.82 25.37 44.54
CA SER A 71 0.12 25.02 45.79
C SER A 71 0.97 25.19 47.04
#